data_AF-A0A397EBZ8-F1
#
_entry.id   AF-A0A397EBZ8-F1
#
_cell.length_a   1.000
_cell.length_b   1.000
_cell.length_c   1.000
_cell.angle_alpha   90.00
_cell.angle_beta   90.00
_cell.angle_gamma   90.00
#
_symmetry.space_group_name_H-M   'P 1'
#
loop_
_entity.id
_entity.type
_entity.pdbx_description
1 polymer ?
#
loop_
_entity_poly.entity_id
_entity_poly.type
_entity_poly.pdbx_seq_one_letter_code
_entity_poly.pdbx_strand_id
1 'polypeptide(L)'
;PRPISIEQTLRDIIPELFLINNILYGGGDTESIDDIFEVLEGYVRRFAASHDECVHIVSAILQACARTIAGGDSYFVVRTLLGSPSMVIRPAHNHGMPIVIDISSAKPTMFTITLQSAFMFHTVDEIERMDEADEVAPTCRVQTLHVQEIDFETNKSTRHLKIRQVLPDEGEPLDRNSHSSRSVDHDYGALLDGLG
;
A
#
# COMPACT_ATOMS: atom_id res chain seq x y z
N PRO A 1 17.75 11.51 -3.14
CA PRO A 1 16.81 11.78 -2.02
C PRO A 1 17.36 11.18 -0.70
N ARG A 2 17.39 11.95 0.39
CA ARG A 2 17.77 11.39 1.71
C ARG A 2 16.65 10.46 2.20
N PRO A 3 16.97 9.36 2.91
CA PRO A 3 15.96 8.55 3.57
C PRO A 3 15.16 9.41 4.55
N ILE A 4 13.87 9.16 4.68
CA ILE A 4 13.05 9.72 5.76
C ILE A 4 13.64 9.26 7.11
N SER A 5 13.53 10.11 8.14
CA SER A 5 13.99 9.71 9.47
C SER A 5 13.14 8.54 9.98
N ILE A 6 13.71 7.72 10.87
CA ILE A 6 12.96 6.64 11.51
C ILE A 6 11.79 7.20 12.33
N GLU A 7 11.96 8.35 12.97
CA GLU A 7 10.88 9.01 13.71
C GLU A 7 9.69 9.37 12.82
N GLN A 8 9.95 9.95 11.64
CA GLN A 8 8.88 10.26 10.69
C GLN A 8 8.26 8.98 10.14
N THR A 9 9.08 7.97 9.86
CA THR A 9 8.62 6.64 9.43
C THR A 9 7.60 6.08 10.40
N LEU A 10 7.91 6.07 11.70
CA LEU A 10 7.01 5.58 12.74
C LEU A 10 5.69 6.37 12.76
N ARG A 11 5.74 7.71 12.69
CA ARG A 11 4.53 8.54 12.64
C ARG A 11 3.64 8.22 11.43
N ASP A 12 4.25 7.95 10.28
CA ASP A 12 3.52 7.65 9.05
C ASP A 12 2.89 6.25 9.07
N ILE A 13 3.53 5.26 9.70
CA ILE A 13 3.03 3.87 9.73
C ILE A 13 2.09 3.55 10.90
N ILE A 14 2.13 4.31 12.00
CA ILE A 14 1.26 4.08 13.18
C ILE A 14 -0.24 3.95 12.85
N PRO A 15 -0.84 4.81 12.01
CA PRO A 15 -2.28 4.72 11.73
C PRO A 15 -2.65 3.59 10.76
N GLU A 16 -1.66 2.89 10.21
CA GLU A 16 -1.86 1.99 9.07
C GLU A 16 -2.13 0.54 9.50
N LEU A 17 -2.72 -0.21 8.57
CA LEU A 17 -2.86 -1.66 8.65
C LEU A 17 -1.74 -2.32 7.85
N PHE A 18 -1.22 -3.43 8.35
CA PHE A 18 -0.21 -4.25 7.69
C PHE A 18 -0.73 -5.66 7.48
N LEU A 19 -0.52 -6.24 6.31
CA LEU A 19 -0.78 -7.64 6.03
C LEU A 19 0.56 -8.31 5.73
N ILE A 20 1.16 -8.95 6.74
CA ILE A 20 2.48 -9.58 6.62
C ILE A 20 2.27 -11.07 6.41
N ASN A 21 2.60 -11.60 5.23
CA ASN A 21 2.36 -13.00 4.86
C ASN A 21 0.94 -13.50 5.23
N ASN A 22 -0.09 -12.70 4.92
CA ASN A 22 -1.51 -12.95 5.20
C ASN A 22 -1.97 -12.84 6.67
N ILE A 23 -1.13 -12.33 7.57
CA ILE A 23 -1.55 -12.01 8.94
C ILE A 23 -1.70 -10.49 9.06
N LEU A 24 -2.87 -10.04 9.52
CA LEU A 24 -3.19 -8.62 9.67
C LEU A 24 -2.63 -8.10 10.99
N TYR A 25 -2.05 -6.91 10.95
CA TYR A 25 -1.49 -6.17 12.07
C TYR A 25 -1.92 -4.69 12.03
N GLY A 26 -2.15 -4.07 13.18
CA GLY A 26 -2.38 -2.63 13.32
C GLY A 26 -3.85 -2.19 13.24
N GLY A 27 -4.10 -0.91 12.92
CA GLY A 27 -5.46 -0.38 12.74
C GLY A 27 -6.18 0.15 13.98
N GLY A 28 -5.48 0.47 15.07
CA GLY A 28 -6.03 1.07 16.30
C GLY A 28 -5.57 0.37 17.58
N ASP A 29 -5.94 0.93 18.74
CA ASP A 29 -5.43 0.79 20.12
C ASP A 29 -5.02 -0.61 20.68
N THR A 30 -5.20 -1.70 19.94
CA THR A 30 -4.98 -3.08 20.42
C THR A 30 -3.74 -3.78 19.88
N GLU A 31 -3.21 -3.39 18.72
CA GLU A 31 -2.00 -4.01 18.15
C GLU A 31 -0.90 -2.96 18.06
N SER A 32 0.18 -3.22 18.78
CA SER A 32 1.27 -2.28 18.93
C SER A 32 2.17 -2.33 17.70
N ILE A 33 2.77 -1.18 17.37
CA ILE A 33 3.84 -1.15 16.37
C ILE A 33 4.97 -2.12 16.72
N ASP A 34 5.15 -2.42 18.02
CA ASP A 34 6.13 -3.38 18.52
C ASP A 34 5.85 -4.80 17.99
N ASP A 35 4.58 -5.18 17.80
CA ASP A 35 4.20 -6.49 17.22
C ASP A 35 4.67 -6.60 15.76
N ILE A 36 4.52 -5.52 14.99
CA ILE A 36 5.03 -5.44 13.61
C ILE A 36 6.57 -5.58 13.60
N PHE A 37 7.25 -4.89 14.52
CA PHE A 37 8.70 -5.01 14.67
C PHE A 37 9.13 -6.43 15.02
N GLU A 38 8.51 -7.06 16.02
CA GLU A 38 8.86 -8.39 16.48
C GLU A 38 8.67 -9.43 15.37
N VAL A 39 7.57 -9.34 14.63
CA VAL A 39 7.27 -10.24 13.51
C VAL A 39 8.31 -10.07 12.40
N LEU A 40 8.59 -8.84 11.96
CA LEU A 40 9.61 -8.59 10.93
C LEU A 40 11.00 -9.05 11.40
N GLU A 41 11.37 -8.76 12.66
CA GLU A 41 12.62 -9.21 13.24
C GLU A 41 12.73 -10.74 13.22
N GLY A 42 11.65 -11.46 13.54
CA GLY A 42 11.57 -12.91 13.46
C GLY A 42 11.89 -13.46 12.06
N TYR A 43 11.42 -12.80 10.99
CA TYR A 43 11.77 -13.16 9.62
C TYR A 43 13.22 -12.82 9.28
N VAL A 44 13.70 -11.64 9.67
CA VAL A 44 15.03 -11.13 9.31
C VAL A 44 16.15 -11.88 10.04
N ARG A 45 15.96 -12.28 11.30
CA ARG A 45 16.94 -13.06 12.10
C ARG A 45 17.37 -14.37 11.42
N ARG A 46 16.59 -14.88 10.47
CA ARG A 46 16.91 -16.10 9.72
C ARG A 46 18.11 -15.92 8.78
N PHE A 47 18.48 -14.70 8.42
CA PHE A 47 19.55 -14.42 7.47
C PHE A 47 20.47 -13.25 7.87
N ALA A 48 20.07 -12.39 8.80
CA ALA A 48 20.96 -11.35 9.33
C ALA A 48 22.12 -11.97 10.15
N ALA A 49 23.35 -11.51 9.93
CA ALA A 49 24.54 -11.98 10.62
C ALA A 49 24.70 -11.39 12.03
N SER A 50 24.04 -10.26 12.32
CA SER A 50 24.10 -9.60 13.62
C SER A 50 22.78 -8.91 13.99
N HIS A 51 22.64 -8.53 15.26
CA HIS A 51 21.50 -7.75 15.73
C HIS A 51 21.45 -6.37 15.06
N ASP A 52 22.58 -5.70 14.90
CA ASP A 52 22.66 -4.39 14.24
C ASP A 52 22.20 -4.46 12.78
N GLU A 53 22.59 -5.52 12.06
CA GLU A 53 22.13 -5.76 10.70
C GLU A 53 20.62 -6.05 10.66
N CYS A 54 20.11 -6.81 11.62
CA CYS A 54 18.69 -7.08 11.75
C CYS A 54 17.87 -5.77 11.94
N VAL A 55 18.31 -4.91 12.86
CA VAL A 55 17.69 -3.59 13.10
C VAL A 55 17.76 -2.72 11.85
N HIS A 56 18.88 -2.74 11.14
CA HIS A 56 19.05 -1.99 9.89
C HIS A 56 18.07 -2.43 8.81
N ILE A 57 17.93 -3.74 8.59
CA ILE A 57 17.02 -4.31 7.59
C ILE A 57 15.57 -4.02 7.95
N VAL A 58 15.15 -4.25 9.20
CA VAL A 58 13.78 -3.95 9.64
C VAL A 58 13.48 -2.45 9.46
N SER A 59 14.42 -1.58 9.82
CA SER A 59 14.27 -0.13 9.59
C SER A 59 14.09 0.21 8.10
N ALA A 60 14.84 -0.46 7.21
CA ALA A 60 14.73 -0.26 5.77
C ALA A 60 13.36 -0.71 5.22
N ILE A 61 12.81 -1.83 5.73
CA ILE A 61 11.46 -2.31 5.38
C ILE A 61 10.41 -1.29 5.80
N LEU A 62 10.45 -0.82 7.05
CA LEU A 62 9.48 0.16 7.56
C LEU A 62 9.56 1.50 6.82
N GLN A 63 10.78 1.98 6.53
CA GLN A 63 10.99 3.18 5.72
C GLN A 63 10.42 3.04 4.30
N ALA A 64 10.55 1.85 3.70
CA ALA A 64 9.94 1.56 2.41
C ALA A 64 8.42 1.67 2.50
N CYS A 65 7.80 1.12 3.56
CA CYS A 65 6.37 1.23 3.82
C CYS A 65 5.92 2.70 3.95
N ALA A 66 6.51 3.49 4.85
CA ALA A 66 6.18 4.91 5.05
C ALA A 66 6.30 5.73 3.76
N ARG A 67 7.32 5.45 2.95
CA ARG A 67 7.49 6.15 1.66
C ARG A 67 6.38 5.83 0.66
N THR A 68 5.79 4.63 0.73
CA THR A 68 4.61 4.32 -0.08
C THR A 68 3.38 5.06 0.45
N ILE A 69 3.20 5.11 1.78
CA ILE A 69 2.03 5.70 2.47
C ILE A 69 1.89 7.18 2.20
N ALA A 70 3.00 7.90 2.08
CA ALA A 70 2.97 9.33 1.81
C ALA A 70 2.11 9.68 0.57
N GLY A 71 1.83 8.72 -0.31
CA GLY A 71 0.90 8.85 -1.43
C GLY A 71 1.37 9.86 -2.48
N GLY A 72 2.43 10.62 -2.18
CA GLY A 72 2.97 11.68 -2.99
C GLY A 72 3.49 11.13 -4.30
N ASP A 73 4.27 10.04 -4.27
CA ASP A 73 4.80 9.43 -5.50
C ASP A 73 3.64 9.03 -6.45
N SER A 74 2.63 8.33 -5.92
CA SER A 74 1.43 7.94 -6.70
C SER A 74 0.63 9.15 -7.19
N TYR A 75 0.36 10.12 -6.32
CA TYR A 75 -0.38 11.34 -6.65
C TYR A 75 0.33 12.17 -7.73
N PHE A 76 1.64 12.41 -7.59
CA PHE A 76 2.39 13.20 -8.56
C PHE A 76 2.46 12.52 -9.92
N VAL A 77 2.65 11.19 -9.96
CA VAL A 77 2.64 10.46 -11.23
C VAL A 77 1.26 10.49 -11.87
N VAL A 78 0.20 10.21 -11.10
CA VAL A 78 -1.19 10.23 -11.57
C VAL A 78 -1.57 11.62 -12.08
N ARG A 79 -1.24 12.68 -11.33
CA ARG A 79 -1.43 14.07 -11.74
C ARG A 79 -0.67 14.42 -13.01
N THR A 80 0.56 13.95 -13.16
CA THR A 80 1.40 14.26 -14.33
C THR A 80 0.92 13.57 -15.59
N LEU A 81 0.47 12.31 -15.47
CA LEU A 81 0.06 11.50 -16.62
C LEU A 81 -1.39 11.76 -17.05
N LEU A 82 -2.28 11.99 -16.09
CA LEU A 82 -3.73 12.01 -16.32
C LEU A 82 -4.39 13.35 -15.95
N GLY A 83 -3.66 14.24 -15.27
CA GLY A 83 -4.20 15.53 -14.84
C GLY A 83 -4.38 16.51 -15.98
N SER A 84 -5.39 17.37 -15.84
CA SER A 84 -5.67 18.53 -16.69
C SER A 84 -5.90 19.76 -15.80
N PRO A 85 -5.61 20.99 -16.27
CA PRO A 85 -5.97 22.21 -15.54
C PRO A 85 -7.46 22.34 -15.20
N SER A 86 -8.33 21.67 -15.96
CA SER A 86 -9.79 21.64 -15.75
C SER A 86 -10.24 20.50 -14.82
N MET A 87 -9.31 19.81 -14.15
CA MET A 87 -9.60 18.67 -13.28
C MET A 87 -9.08 18.89 -11.86
N VAL A 88 -9.86 18.41 -10.90
CA VAL A 88 -9.51 18.30 -9.49
C VAL A 88 -9.31 16.81 -9.18
N ILE A 89 -8.16 16.47 -8.62
CA ILE A 89 -7.83 15.11 -8.19
C ILE A 89 -7.96 15.05 -6.67
N ARG A 90 -8.85 14.18 -6.18
CA ARG A 90 -9.06 13.93 -4.75
C ARG A 90 -8.60 12.51 -4.41
N PRO A 91 -8.04 12.25 -3.21
CA PRO A 91 -7.89 10.89 -2.75
C PRO A 91 -9.28 10.23 -2.67
N ALA A 92 -9.40 9.02 -3.19
CA ALA A 92 -10.58 8.19 -2.96
C ALA A 92 -10.51 7.59 -1.55
N HIS A 93 -11.67 7.31 -0.95
CA HIS A 93 -11.70 6.51 0.28
C HIS A 93 -11.04 5.16 0.02
N ASN A 94 -9.92 4.92 0.70
CA ASN A 94 -9.17 3.67 0.71
C ASN A 94 -8.96 3.16 2.15
N HIS A 95 -9.77 3.67 3.10
CA HIS A 95 -9.71 3.26 4.49
C HIS A 95 -9.84 1.75 4.61
N GLY A 96 -8.92 1.14 5.35
CA GLY A 96 -8.92 -0.30 5.64
C GLY A 96 -8.08 -1.17 4.68
N MET A 97 -7.51 -0.62 3.61
CA MET A 97 -6.59 -1.39 2.76
C MET A 97 -5.20 -1.49 3.41
N PRO A 98 -4.72 -2.70 3.75
CA PRO A 98 -3.44 -2.85 4.41
C PRO A 98 -2.26 -2.66 3.45
N ILE A 99 -1.12 -2.28 4.01
CA ILE A 99 0.19 -2.42 3.38
C ILE A 99 0.54 -3.90 3.40
N VAL A 100 0.68 -4.51 2.24
CA VAL A 100 1.01 -5.92 2.13
C VAL A 100 2.52 -6.09 2.12
N ILE A 101 3.05 -6.93 3.01
CA ILE A 101 4.45 -7.33 3.05
C ILE A 101 4.52 -8.84 2.83
N ASP A 102 4.94 -9.23 1.63
CA ASP A 102 5.18 -10.62 1.28
C ASP A 102 6.67 -10.94 1.41
N ILE A 103 6.97 -11.95 2.21
CA ILE A 103 8.33 -12.43 2.49
C ILE A 103 8.46 -13.79 1.82
N SER A 104 9.35 -13.87 0.83
CA SER A 104 9.46 -15.06 0.00
C SER A 104 9.87 -16.29 0.82
N SER A 105 9.09 -17.35 0.72
CA SER A 105 9.40 -18.65 1.34
C SER A 105 10.61 -19.32 0.68
N ALA A 106 10.81 -19.09 -0.63
CA ALA A 106 11.92 -19.64 -1.41
C ALA A 106 13.22 -18.84 -1.23
N LYS A 107 13.12 -17.51 -1.05
CA LYS A 107 14.26 -16.62 -0.83
C LYS A 107 13.99 -15.69 0.36
N PRO A 108 14.37 -16.07 1.60
CA PRO A 108 14.03 -15.30 2.80
C PRO A 108 14.57 -13.86 2.85
N THR A 109 15.55 -13.52 2.01
CA THR A 109 16.09 -12.15 1.88
C THR A 109 15.27 -11.26 0.96
N MET A 110 14.26 -11.80 0.28
CA MET A 110 13.42 -11.10 -0.70
C MET A 110 12.08 -10.71 -0.08
N PHE A 111 11.83 -9.40 -0.06
CA PHE A 111 10.63 -8.77 0.47
C PHE A 111 9.91 -8.01 -0.65
N THR A 112 8.60 -8.18 -0.73
CA THR A 112 7.73 -7.42 -1.63
C THR A 112 6.76 -6.60 -0.80
N ILE A 113 6.82 -5.28 -0.93
CA ILE A 113 5.97 -4.33 -0.22
C ILE A 113 5.00 -3.74 -1.23
N THR A 114 3.70 -3.93 -1.00
CA THR A 114 2.64 -3.50 -1.90
C THR A 114 1.68 -2.56 -1.18
N LEU A 115 1.47 -1.37 -1.76
CA LEU A 115 0.48 -0.41 -1.30
C LEU A 115 -0.51 -0.09 -2.42
N GLN A 116 -1.79 -0.01 -2.06
CA GLN A 116 -2.85 0.44 -2.94
C GLN A 116 -3.31 1.86 -2.57
N SER A 117 -3.31 2.77 -3.56
CA SER A 117 -3.96 4.08 -3.44
C SER A 117 -5.04 4.20 -4.51
N ALA A 118 -6.04 5.04 -4.27
CA ALA A 118 -7.05 5.35 -5.28
C ALA A 118 -7.32 6.85 -5.30
N PHE A 119 -7.62 7.36 -6.48
CA PHE A 119 -7.81 8.76 -6.77
C PHE A 119 -9.09 8.94 -7.57
N MET A 120 -9.87 9.97 -7.23
CA MET A 120 -11.07 10.39 -7.93
C MET A 120 -10.76 11.66 -8.71
N PHE A 121 -11.12 11.65 -9.98
CA PHE A 121 -10.99 12.79 -10.88
C PHE A 121 -12.37 13.40 -11.06
N HIS A 122 -12.46 14.70 -10.79
CA HIS A 122 -13.63 15.51 -11.09
C HIS A 122 -13.22 16.63 -12.02
N THR A 123 -14.15 17.08 -12.85
CA THR A 123 -13.99 18.39 -13.51
C THR A 123 -14.21 19.51 -12.49
N VAL A 124 -13.68 20.71 -12.77
CA VAL A 124 -13.96 21.88 -11.92
C VAL A 124 -15.47 22.15 -11.86
N ASP A 125 -16.16 22.08 -13.00
CA ASP A 125 -17.62 22.25 -13.09
C ASP A 125 -18.41 21.25 -12.22
N GLU A 126 -17.94 20.00 -12.13
CA GLU A 126 -18.55 18.98 -11.25
C GLU A 126 -18.38 19.35 -9.78
N ILE A 127 -17.19 19.79 -9.38
CA ILE A 127 -16.92 20.23 -8.00
C ILE A 127 -17.74 21.48 -7.63
N GLU A 128 -17.86 22.44 -8.54
CA GLU A 128 -18.66 23.66 -8.31
C GLU A 128 -20.17 23.37 -8.14
N ARG A 129 -20.64 22.23 -8.66
CA ARG A 129 -22.02 21.77 -8.54
C ARG A 129 -22.24 20.83 -7.34
N MET A 130 -21.18 20.37 -6.67
CA MET A 130 -21.33 19.61 -5.43
C MET A 130 -21.93 20.52 -4.36
N ASP A 131 -23.11 20.17 -3.86
CA ASP A 131 -23.63 20.74 -2.62
C ASP A 131 -23.16 19.90 -1.41
N GLU A 132 -23.48 20.34 -0.19
CA GLU A 132 -23.04 19.65 1.04
C GLU A 132 -23.67 18.25 1.23
N ALA A 133 -24.69 17.88 0.45
CA ALA A 133 -25.47 16.66 0.60
C ALA A 133 -25.34 15.67 -0.59
N ASP A 134 -24.98 16.14 -1.78
CA ASP A 134 -24.87 15.36 -3.01
C ASP A 134 -23.41 15.01 -3.35
N GLU A 135 -23.08 13.72 -3.23
CA GLU A 135 -21.84 13.18 -3.80
C GLU A 135 -21.94 13.15 -5.32
N VAL A 136 -21.27 14.08 -6.00
CA VAL A 136 -21.12 14.04 -7.46
C VAL A 136 -20.19 12.89 -7.83
N ALA A 137 -20.66 12.00 -8.71
CA ALA A 137 -19.88 10.89 -9.24
C ALA A 137 -18.62 11.40 -9.97
N PRO A 138 -17.44 10.79 -9.74
CA PRO A 138 -16.22 11.20 -10.42
C PRO A 138 -16.28 10.88 -11.92
N THR A 139 -15.69 11.75 -12.74
CA THR A 139 -15.45 11.48 -14.17
C THR A 139 -14.64 10.20 -14.36
N CYS A 140 -13.69 9.95 -13.47
CA CYS A 140 -12.83 8.77 -13.50
C CYS A 140 -12.32 8.42 -12.10
N ARG A 141 -12.20 7.12 -11.81
CA ARG A 141 -11.48 6.61 -10.65
C ARG A 141 -10.24 5.86 -11.13
N VAL A 142 -9.11 6.15 -10.51
CA VAL A 142 -7.83 5.52 -10.81
C VAL A 142 -7.34 4.83 -9.56
N GLN A 143 -6.92 3.58 -9.69
CA GLN A 143 -6.20 2.86 -8.65
C GLN A 143 -4.73 2.77 -9.04
N THR A 144 -3.87 2.99 -8.06
CA THR A 144 -2.44 2.76 -8.18
C THR A 144 -2.02 1.63 -7.27
N LEU A 145 -1.21 0.73 -7.79
CA LEU A 145 -0.54 -0.30 -7.02
C LEU A 145 0.96 -0.01 -7.05
N HIS A 146 1.48 0.42 -5.91
CA HIS A 146 2.89 0.65 -5.72
C HIS A 146 3.54 -0.62 -5.18
N VAL A 147 4.46 -1.21 -5.94
CA VAL A 147 5.18 -2.44 -5.58
C VAL A 147 6.66 -2.10 -5.43
N GLN A 148 7.22 -2.36 -4.26
CA GLN A 148 8.64 -2.28 -4.00
C GLN A 148 9.19 -3.65 -3.64
N GLU A 149 10.16 -4.10 -4.40
CA GLU A 149 10.90 -5.32 -4.12
C GLU A 149 12.26 -4.95 -3.54
N ILE A 150 12.68 -5.68 -2.51
CA ILE A 150 13.96 -5.49 -1.84
C ILE A 150 14.58 -6.87 -1.63
N ASP A 151 15.78 -7.06 -2.18
CA ASP A 151 16.61 -8.23 -1.92
C ASP A 151 17.80 -7.80 -1.06
N PHE A 152 17.76 -8.18 0.21
CA PHE A 152 18.81 -7.84 1.18
C PHE A 152 20.11 -8.61 0.97
N GLU A 153 20.10 -9.73 0.24
CA GLU A 153 21.33 -10.46 -0.11
C GLU A 153 22.13 -9.70 -1.17
N THR A 154 21.46 -9.21 -2.21
CA THR A 154 22.10 -8.48 -3.31
C THR A 154 22.13 -6.97 -3.10
N ASN A 155 21.50 -6.49 -2.04
CA ASN A 155 21.26 -5.08 -1.73
C ASN A 155 20.63 -4.31 -2.90
N LYS A 156 19.76 -4.99 -3.66
CA LYS A 156 19.02 -4.40 -4.77
C LYS A 156 17.60 -4.08 -4.31
N SER A 157 17.13 -2.89 -4.67
CA SER A 157 15.72 -2.54 -4.56
C SER A 157 15.19 -2.03 -5.88
N THR A 158 14.06 -2.58 -6.32
CA THR A 158 13.32 -2.14 -7.50
C THR A 158 11.95 -1.63 -7.05
N ARG A 159 11.37 -0.74 -7.86
CA ARG A 159 10.12 -0.08 -7.52
C ARG A 159 9.31 0.15 -8.79
N HIS A 160 8.07 -0.26 -8.75
CA HIS A 160 7.14 -0.20 -9.87
C HIS A 160 5.82 0.41 -9.40
N LEU A 161 5.27 1.32 -10.21
CA LEU A 161 3.93 1.86 -10.03
C LEU A 161 3.07 1.34 -11.16
N LYS A 162 2.05 0.56 -10.83
CA LYS A 162 0.99 0.17 -11.78
C LYS A 162 -0.17 1.12 -11.59
N ILE A 163 -0.74 1.59 -12.69
CA ILE A 163 -1.89 2.51 -12.70
C ILE A 163 -2.98 1.85 -13.53
N ARG A 164 -4.17 1.72 -12.96
CA ARG A 164 -5.35 1.21 -13.67
C ARG A 164 -6.56 2.10 -13.42
N GLN A 165 -7.40 2.22 -14.43
CA GLN A 165 -8.73 2.80 -14.26
C GLN A 165 -9.61 1.78 -13.54
N VAL A 166 -10.40 2.25 -12.57
CA VAL A 166 -11.40 1.45 -11.86
C VAL A 166 -12.74 1.69 -12.53
N LEU A 167 -13.39 0.63 -12.97
CA LEU A 167 -14.72 0.71 -13.55
C LEU A 167 -15.78 0.90 -12.45
N PRO A 168 -16.91 1.57 -12.73
CA PRO A 168 -17.94 1.88 -11.73
C PRO A 168 -18.45 0.67 -10.94
N ASP A 169 -18.55 -0.51 -11.57
CA ASP A 169 -19.05 -1.74 -10.96
C ASP A 169 -18.02 -2.47 -10.07
N GLU A 170 -16.75 -2.04 -10.07
CA GLU A 170 -15.69 -2.59 -9.20
C GLU A 170 -15.50 -1.76 -7.91
N GLY A 171 -16.32 -0.74 -7.71
CA GLY A 171 -16.06 0.36 -6.78
C GLY A 171 -16.66 0.24 -5.38
N GLU A 172 -17.60 -0.68 -5.13
CA GLU A 172 -18.21 -0.84 -3.81
C GLU A 172 -17.33 -1.69 -2.88
N PRO A 173 -16.92 -1.17 -1.71
CA PRO A 173 -16.42 -2.03 -0.65
C PRO A 173 -17.56 -2.96 -0.23
N LEU A 174 -17.30 -4.27 -0.20
CA LEU A 174 -18.23 -5.26 0.34
C LEU A 174 -18.74 -4.80 1.71
N ASP A 175 -20.02 -4.45 1.74
CA ASP A 175 -20.73 -4.00 2.93
C ASP A 175 -20.55 -5.02 4.06
N ARG A 176 -20.01 -4.57 5.19
CA ARG A 176 -19.59 -5.39 6.35
C ARG A 176 -20.74 -6.06 7.12
N ASN A 177 -21.98 -6.04 6.61
CA ASN A 177 -23.16 -6.58 7.29
C ASN A 177 -23.86 -7.76 6.58
N SER A 178 -23.29 -8.31 5.52
CA SER A 178 -23.86 -9.52 4.90
C SER A 178 -23.12 -10.76 5.38
N HIS A 179 -23.66 -11.42 6.41
CA HIS A 179 -23.40 -12.85 6.66
C HIS A 179 -23.87 -13.65 5.44
N SER A 180 -23.02 -13.78 4.44
CA SER A 180 -23.20 -14.68 3.31
C SER A 180 -21.92 -15.45 3.10
N SER A 181 -21.98 -16.73 3.42
CA SER A 181 -20.96 -17.75 3.17
C SER A 181 -20.71 -17.86 1.66
N ARG A 182 -19.86 -17.00 1.12
CA ARG A 182 -19.22 -17.18 -0.18
C ARG A 182 -17.74 -16.91 0.00
N SER A 183 -16.95 -17.98 -0.10
CA SER A 183 -15.51 -17.92 -0.22
C SER A 183 -15.16 -17.02 -1.40
N VAL A 184 -14.76 -15.79 -1.11
CA VAL A 184 -14.10 -14.95 -2.11
C VAL A 184 -12.64 -15.43 -2.10
N ASP A 185 -12.35 -16.42 -2.94
CA ASP A 185 -10.98 -16.78 -3.27
C ASP A 185 -10.36 -15.54 -3.93
N HIS A 186 -9.63 -14.74 -3.14
CA HIS A 186 -8.65 -13.82 -3.68
C HIS A 186 -7.50 -14.68 -4.19
N ASP A 187 -7.66 -15.16 -5.43
CA ASP A 187 -6.64 -15.92 -6.13
C ASP A 187 -5.48 -15.00 -6.52
N TYR A 188 -4.54 -14.84 -5.60
CA TYR A 188 -3.25 -14.19 -5.86
C TYR A 188 -2.34 -15.07 -6.74
N GLY A 189 -2.75 -16.28 -7.11
CA GLY A 189 -1.97 -17.21 -7.95
C GLY A 189 -1.76 -16.72 -9.39
N ALA A 190 -2.70 -15.96 -9.94
CA ALA A 190 -2.63 -15.47 -11.33
C ALA A 190 -1.55 -14.41 -11.58
N LEU A 191 -0.92 -13.85 -10.53
CA LEU A 191 0.21 -12.91 -10.67
C LEU A 191 1.57 -13.60 -10.79
N LEU A 192 1.65 -14.92 -10.56
CA LEU A 192 2.91 -15.68 -10.56
C LEU A 192 3.07 -16.65 -11.75
N ASP A 193 2.00 -16.90 -12.52
CA ASP A 193 2.02 -17.82 -13.69
C ASP A 193 2.71 -17.24 -14.94
N GLY A 194 3.21 -16.00 -14.87
CA GLY A 194 3.90 -15.33 -15.98
C GLY A 194 5.44 -15.42 -15.97
N LEU A 195 6.04 -16.15 -15.03
CA LEU A 195 7.51 -16.29 -14.88
C LEU A 195 8.00 -17.74 -15.03
N GLY A 196 7.32 -18.53 -15.85
CA GLY A 196 7.81 -19.83 -16.36
C GLY A 196 8.58 -19.67 -17.67
#